data_AF-A0A424I6U6-F1
#
_entry.id   AF-A0A424I6U6-F1
#
_cell.length_a   1.000
_cell.length_b   1.000
_cell.length_c   1.000
_cell.angle_alpha   90.00
_cell.angle_beta   90.00
_cell.angle_gamma   90.00
#
_symmetry.space_group_name_H-M   'P 1'
#
loop_
_entity.id
_entity.type
_entity.pdbx_description
1 polymer ?
#
loop_
_entity_poly.entity_id
_entity_poly.type
_entity_poly.pdbx_seq_one_letter_code
_entity_poly.pdbx_strand_id
1 'polypeptide(L)'
;MIEDETARQTTPTSTKQRHGCLTAYLVVMLIANFGVLVSYLFIKNVPQGSAVDVPPIPDWAFVTLLTLGAGNIICVVALFRWKIWGFWGFAGLALVTLLVNLQLGFSFAEVVGDLTAIVFLYLVLNIGRDNKGWPQLE
;
A
#
# COMPACT_ATOMS: atom_id res chain seq x y z
N MET A 1 -39.88 42.96 13.36
CA MET A 1 -40.35 42.00 12.34
C MET A 1 -39.61 42.39 11.07
N ILE A 2 -38.48 41.80 10.73
CA ILE A 2 -38.16 40.38 10.64
C ILE A 2 -36.69 40.21 11.06
N GLU A 3 -36.45 39.25 11.95
CA GLU A 3 -35.12 38.77 12.30
C GLU A 3 -34.54 38.10 11.04
N ASP A 4 -33.57 38.75 10.40
CA ASP A 4 -32.72 38.09 9.40
C ASP A 4 -31.69 37.25 10.17
N GLU A 5 -32.22 36.19 10.78
CA GLU A 5 -31.49 35.05 11.31
C GLU A 5 -30.95 34.27 10.11
N THR A 6 -30.04 34.90 9.37
CA THR A 6 -29.23 34.28 8.32
C THR A 6 -28.30 33.32 9.06
N ALA A 7 -28.86 32.14 9.35
CA ALA A 7 -28.16 30.99 9.85
C ALA A 7 -27.00 30.71 8.88
N ARG A 8 -25.83 31.23 9.22
CA ARG A 8 -24.56 30.72 8.73
C ARG A 8 -24.54 29.27 9.20
N GLN A 9 -25.02 28.37 8.35
CA GLN A 9 -24.66 26.98 8.41
C GLN A 9 -23.14 26.96 8.24
N THR A 10 -22.43 27.02 9.37
CA THR A 10 -21.06 26.55 9.45
C THR A 10 -21.16 25.08 9.14
N THR A 11 -21.08 24.72 7.85
CA THR A 11 -20.76 23.35 7.44
C THR A 11 -19.68 22.89 8.39
N PRO A 12 -19.89 21.82 9.18
CA PRO A 12 -18.84 21.34 10.05
C PRO A 12 -17.68 21.04 9.11
N THR A 13 -16.63 21.87 9.16
CA THR A 13 -15.33 21.54 8.60
C THR A 13 -14.94 20.27 9.32
N SER A 14 -15.26 19.13 8.71
CA SER A 14 -14.91 17.81 9.22
C SER A 14 -13.39 17.81 9.25
N THR A 15 -12.85 18.15 10.41
CA THR A 15 -11.41 18.22 10.65
C THR A 15 -10.90 16.82 10.41
N LYS A 16 -10.26 16.58 9.25
CA LYS A 16 -9.78 15.26 8.84
C LYS A 16 -8.95 14.65 9.97
N GLN A 17 -9.55 13.75 10.74
CA GLN A 17 -8.90 13.10 11.88
C GLN A 17 -8.35 11.75 11.41
N ARG A 18 -7.03 11.60 11.52
CA ARG A 18 -6.36 10.31 11.34
C ARG A 18 -6.50 9.49 12.61
N HIS A 19 -7.02 8.28 12.47
CA HIS A 19 -6.86 7.28 13.52
C HIS A 19 -5.38 6.89 13.61
N GLY A 20 -4.82 6.85 14.81
CA GLY A 20 -3.41 6.43 15.01
C GLY A 20 -3.13 5.03 14.46
N CYS A 21 -4.15 4.16 14.45
CA CYS A 21 -4.10 2.83 13.84
C CYS A 21 -3.82 2.88 12.32
N LEU A 22 -4.47 3.79 11.59
CA LEU A 22 -4.24 3.94 10.15
C LEU A 22 -2.81 4.41 9.88
N THR A 23 -2.33 5.39 10.63
CA THR A 23 -0.95 5.88 10.52
C THR A 23 0.06 4.77 10.83
N ALA A 24 -0.14 4.02 11.92
CA ALA A 24 0.74 2.91 12.29
C ALA A 24 0.78 1.83 11.20
N TYR A 25 -0.38 1.48 10.63
CA TYR A 25 -0.45 0.51 9.54
C TYR A 25 0.29 0.98 8.29
N LEU A 26 0.11 2.25 7.88
CA LEU A 26 0.82 2.81 6.74
C LEU A 26 2.34 2.86 6.96
N VAL A 27 2.80 3.14 8.19
CA VAL A 27 4.24 3.06 8.54
C VAL A 27 4.75 1.63 8.41
N VAL A 28 4.01 0.64 8.93
CA VAL A 28 4.38 -0.78 8.79
C VAL A 28 4.46 -1.19 7.32
N MET A 29 3.47 -0.80 6.51
CA MET A 29 3.51 -1.02 5.06
C MET A 29 4.72 -0.35 4.39
N LEU A 30 5.06 0.87 4.78
CA LEU A 30 6.22 1.59 4.24
C LEU A 30 7.53 0.84 4.56
N ILE A 31 7.70 0.43 5.82
CA ILE A 31 8.87 -0.33 6.27
C ILE A 31 8.94 -1.68 5.56
N ALA A 32 7.81 -2.39 5.44
CA ALA A 32 7.76 -3.68 4.77
C ALA A 32 8.13 -3.58 3.28
N ASN A 33 7.53 -2.63 2.54
CA ASN A 33 7.85 -2.41 1.13
C ASN A 33 9.32 -2.00 0.92
N PHE A 34 9.85 -1.16 1.81
CA PHE A 34 11.26 -0.79 1.77
C PHE A 34 12.17 -1.98 2.06
N GLY A 35 11.84 -2.79 3.06
CA GLY A 35 12.57 -4.02 3.39
C GLY A 35 12.60 -5.02 2.24
N VAL A 36 11.48 -5.20 1.54
CA VAL A 36 11.39 -6.04 0.33
C VAL A 36 12.23 -5.47 -0.81
N LEU A 37 12.19 -4.16 -1.04
CA LEU A 37 12.99 -3.52 -2.09
C LEU A 37 14.49 -3.71 -1.82
N VAL A 38 14.90 -3.54 -0.56
CA VAL A 38 16.28 -3.75 -0.12
C VAL A 38 16.67 -5.24 -0.23
N SER A 39 15.80 -6.17 0.16
CA SER A 39 16.10 -7.60 0.06
C SER A 39 16.36 -8.04 -1.38
N TYR A 40 15.63 -7.50 -2.37
CA TYR A 40 15.91 -7.77 -3.78
C TYR A 40 17.32 -7.34 -4.21
N LEU A 41 17.82 -6.21 -3.69
CA LEU A 41 19.20 -5.77 -3.96
C LEU A 41 20.24 -6.75 -3.41
N PHE A 42 19.96 -7.39 -2.28
CA PHE A 42 20.85 -8.40 -1.69
C PHE A 42 20.74 -9.74 -2.40
N ILE A 43 19.53 -10.20 -2.74
CA ILE A 43 19.27 -11.49 -3.41
C ILE A 43 20.02 -11.58 -4.75
N LYS A 44 20.08 -10.49 -5.52
CA LYS A 44 20.81 -10.46 -6.80
C LYS A 44 22.31 -10.75 -6.64
N ASN A 45 22.89 -10.46 -5.47
CA ASN A 45 24.32 -10.62 -5.20
C ASN A 45 24.66 -11.95 -4.52
N VAL A 46 23.68 -12.81 -4.24
CA VAL A 46 23.92 -14.13 -3.64
C VAL A 46 24.50 -15.07 -4.71
N PRO A 47 25.71 -15.63 -4.51
CA PRO A 47 26.27 -16.59 -5.45
C PRO A 47 25.41 -17.85 -5.56
N GLN A 48 25.22 -18.37 -6.78
CA GLN A 48 24.58 -19.66 -7.00
C GLN A 48 25.38 -20.76 -6.26
N GLY A 49 24.71 -21.59 -5.45
CA GLY A 49 25.34 -22.61 -4.62
C GLY A 49 25.63 -22.19 -3.17
N SER A 50 25.10 -21.05 -2.72
CA SER A 50 25.09 -20.70 -1.29
C SER A 50 24.10 -21.57 -0.49
N ALA A 51 24.15 -21.53 0.85
CA ALA A 51 23.24 -22.29 1.72
C ALA A 51 21.74 -21.94 1.56
N VAL A 52 21.43 -20.87 0.81
CA VAL A 52 20.07 -20.47 0.47
C VAL A 52 19.90 -20.67 -1.03
N ASP A 53 19.13 -21.70 -1.41
CA ASP A 53 18.72 -21.91 -2.80
C ASP A 53 17.69 -20.83 -3.17
N VAL A 54 18.16 -19.79 -3.85
CA VAL A 54 17.28 -18.77 -4.42
C VAL A 54 17.16 -19.02 -5.91
N PRO A 55 15.93 -19.18 -6.46
CA PRO A 55 15.74 -19.31 -7.89
C PRO A 55 16.40 -18.13 -8.63
N PRO A 56 17.11 -18.37 -9.75
CA PRO A 56 17.70 -17.29 -10.53
C PRO A 56 16.59 -16.38 -11.07
N ILE A 57 16.56 -15.14 -10.58
CA ILE A 57 15.59 -14.14 -11.01
C ILE A 57 16.07 -13.55 -12.35
N PRO A 58 15.27 -13.61 -13.42
CA PRO A 58 15.60 -12.97 -14.69
C PRO A 58 15.77 -11.44 -14.55
N ASP A 59 16.65 -10.82 -15.35
CA ASP A 59 16.90 -9.37 -15.27
C ASP A 59 15.63 -8.53 -15.50
N TRP A 60 14.74 -8.96 -16.41
CA TRP A 60 13.47 -8.27 -16.66
C TRP A 60 12.57 -8.28 -15.42
N ALA A 61 12.54 -9.40 -14.69
CA ALA A 61 11.72 -9.57 -13.50
C ALA A 61 12.29 -8.75 -12.34
N PHE A 62 13.62 -8.71 -12.21
CA PHE A 62 14.30 -7.88 -11.23
C PHE A 62 13.96 -6.39 -11.41
N VAL A 63 14.08 -5.86 -12.63
CA VAL A 63 13.74 -4.45 -12.93
C VAL A 63 12.25 -4.21 -12.65
N THR A 64 11.38 -5.13 -13.06
CA THR A 64 9.94 -5.05 -12.83
C THR A 64 9.62 -4.99 -11.34
N LEU A 65 10.12 -5.92 -10.53
CA LEU A 65 9.90 -5.95 -9.07
C LEU A 65 10.42 -4.68 -8.38
N LEU A 66 11.57 -4.14 -8.83
CA LEU A 66 12.10 -2.89 -8.31
C LEU A 66 11.18 -1.70 -8.60
N THR A 67 10.67 -1.61 -9.84
CA THR A 67 9.71 -0.56 -10.22
C THR A 67 8.38 -0.68 -9.48
N LEU A 68 7.88 -1.90 -9.28
CA LEU A 68 6.67 -2.17 -8.50
C LEU A 68 6.84 -1.79 -7.04
N GLY A 69 7.97 -2.14 -6.42
CA GLY A 69 8.30 -1.75 -5.05
C GLY A 69 8.37 -0.24 -4.85
N ALA A 70 9.01 0.48 -5.78
CA ALA A 70 9.03 1.94 -5.77
C ALA A 70 7.62 2.53 -5.94
N GLY A 71 6.82 1.96 -6.85
CA GLY A 71 5.41 2.33 -7.03
C GLY A 71 4.57 2.13 -5.76
N ASN A 72 4.78 1.03 -5.04
CA ASN A 72 4.07 0.76 -3.79
C ASN A 72 4.40 1.81 -2.72
N ILE A 73 5.66 2.23 -2.61
CA ILE A 73 6.05 3.32 -1.70
C ILE A 73 5.34 4.61 -2.08
N ILE A 74 5.29 4.96 -3.38
CA ILE A 74 4.55 6.15 -3.86
C ILE A 74 3.06 6.05 -3.50
N CYS A 75 2.45 4.88 -3.65
CA CYS A 75 1.06 4.64 -3.30
C CYS A 75 0.81 4.80 -1.79
N VAL A 76 1.70 4.26 -0.94
CA VAL A 76 1.64 4.43 0.52
C VAL A 76 1.80 5.91 0.90
N VAL A 77 2.73 6.64 0.29
CA VAL A 77 2.89 8.08 0.49
C VAL A 77 1.65 8.87 0.02
N ALA A 78 1.02 8.45 -1.07
CA ALA A 78 -0.23 9.05 -1.53
C ALA A 78 -1.39 8.80 -0.55
N LEU A 79 -1.47 7.63 0.08
CA LEU A 79 -2.40 7.34 1.18
C LEU A 79 -2.11 8.19 2.42
N PHE A 80 -0.83 8.43 2.74
CA PHE A 80 -0.41 9.44 3.72
C PHE A 80 -0.77 10.87 3.34
N ARG A 81 -1.20 11.13 2.12
CA ARG A 81 -1.73 12.43 1.66
C ARG A 81 -3.23 12.39 1.38
N TRP A 82 -3.92 11.35 1.85
CA TRP A 82 -5.35 11.15 1.65
C TRP A 82 -5.78 11.08 0.18
N LYS A 83 -4.95 10.52 -0.70
CA LYS A 83 -5.30 10.40 -2.12
C LYS A 83 -5.85 9.02 -2.45
N ILE A 84 -7.07 8.97 -3.01
CA ILE A 84 -7.76 7.73 -3.36
C ILE A 84 -7.03 6.93 -4.44
N TRP A 85 -6.33 7.63 -5.34
CA TRP A 85 -5.47 6.98 -6.34
C TRP A 85 -4.36 6.16 -5.70
N GLY A 86 -3.99 6.42 -4.43
CA GLY A 86 -2.99 5.63 -3.71
C GLY A 86 -3.49 4.22 -3.42
N PHE A 87 -4.78 4.07 -3.10
CA PHE A 87 -5.39 2.77 -2.92
C PHE A 87 -5.50 2.02 -4.25
N TRP A 88 -6.03 2.67 -5.29
CA TRP A 88 -6.17 2.05 -6.62
C TRP A 88 -4.82 1.71 -7.25
N GLY A 89 -3.82 2.57 -7.06
CA GLY A 89 -2.45 2.33 -7.48
C GLY A 89 -1.86 1.13 -6.75
N PHE A 90 -2.00 1.05 -5.42
CA PHE A 90 -1.53 -0.08 -4.63
C PHE A 90 -2.19 -1.40 -5.07
N ALA A 91 -3.51 -1.39 -5.26
CA ALA A 91 -4.25 -2.56 -5.72
C ALA A 91 -3.83 -2.99 -7.14
N GLY A 92 -3.63 -2.04 -8.06
CA GLY A 92 -3.15 -2.31 -9.41
C GLY A 92 -1.73 -2.88 -9.42
N LEU A 93 -0.82 -2.31 -8.62
CA LEU A 93 0.54 -2.81 -8.48
C LEU A 93 0.57 -4.21 -7.87
N ALA A 94 -0.24 -4.47 -6.85
CA ALA A 94 -0.36 -5.80 -6.26
C ALA A 94 -0.86 -6.85 -7.27
N LEU A 95 -1.78 -6.49 -8.17
CA LEU A 95 -2.21 -7.38 -9.25
C LEU A 95 -1.07 -7.68 -10.23
N VAL A 96 -0.26 -6.68 -10.60
CA VAL A 96 0.90 -6.88 -11.48
C VAL A 96 1.95 -7.74 -10.78
N THR A 97 2.25 -7.47 -9.50
CA THR A 97 3.17 -8.28 -8.68
C THR A 97 2.72 -9.73 -8.63
N LEU A 98 1.41 -9.98 -8.43
CA LEU A 98 0.84 -11.32 -8.45
C LEU A 98 1.10 -12.03 -9.79
N LEU A 99 0.89 -11.35 -10.92
CA LEU A 99 1.16 -11.94 -12.24
C LEU A 99 2.64 -12.23 -12.46
N VAL A 100 3.53 -11.36 -11.99
CA VAL A 100 4.99 -11.57 -12.07
C VAL A 100 5.40 -12.75 -11.18
N ASN A 101 4.90 -12.82 -9.95
CA ASN A 101 5.23 -13.91 -9.02
C ASN A 101 4.76 -15.27 -9.55
N LEU A 102 3.58 -15.34 -10.17
CA LEU A 102 3.10 -16.56 -10.82
C LEU A 102 3.99 -16.99 -12.00
N GLN A 103 4.49 -16.04 -12.80
CA GLN A 103 5.43 -16.34 -13.90
C GLN A 103 6.80 -16.81 -13.41
N LEU A 104 7.23 -16.34 -12.24
CA LEU A 104 8.47 -16.77 -11.59
C LEU A 104 8.34 -18.13 -10.87
N GLY A 105 7.13 -18.69 -10.81
CA GLY A 105 6.88 -19.99 -10.18
C GLY A 105 6.77 -19.95 -8.65
N PHE A 106 6.54 -18.77 -8.06
CA PHE A 106 6.28 -18.67 -6.62
C PHE A 106 5.00 -19.42 -6.24
N SER A 107 4.98 -19.93 -5.01
CA SER A 107 3.87 -20.70 -4.48
C SER A 107 2.65 -19.79 -4.22
N PHE A 108 1.45 -20.38 -4.27
CA PHE A 108 0.22 -19.64 -3.99
C PHE A 108 0.23 -18.97 -2.61
N ALA A 109 0.87 -19.59 -1.61
CA ALA A 109 1.00 -19.05 -0.26
C ALA A 109 1.77 -17.71 -0.22
N GLU A 110 2.79 -17.56 -1.06
CA GLU A 110 3.58 -16.32 -1.15
C GLU A 110 2.79 -15.22 -1.87
N VAL A 111 1.96 -15.59 -2.83
CA VAL A 111 1.13 -14.68 -3.63
C VAL A 111 -0.08 -14.14 -2.84
N VAL A 112 -0.61 -14.91 -1.88
CA VAL A 112 -1.76 -14.50 -1.04
C VAL A 112 -1.40 -13.32 -0.13
N GLY A 113 -0.11 -13.09 0.15
CA GLY A 113 0.35 -11.96 0.96
C GLY A 113 -0.07 -10.60 0.40
N ASP A 114 0.06 -10.41 -0.92
CA ASP A 114 -0.27 -9.15 -1.59
C ASP A 114 -1.78 -8.86 -1.54
N LEU A 115 -2.61 -9.88 -1.75
CA LEU A 115 -4.07 -9.77 -1.64
C LEU A 115 -4.51 -9.49 -0.20
N THR A 116 -3.87 -10.15 0.75
CA THR A 116 -4.14 -9.95 2.18
C THR A 116 -3.83 -8.50 2.57
N ALA A 117 -2.73 -7.92 2.08
CA ALA A 117 -2.37 -6.53 2.32
C ALA A 117 -3.45 -5.55 1.83
N ILE A 118 -4.07 -5.79 0.66
CA ILE A 118 -5.18 -4.95 0.16
C ILE A 118 -6.40 -5.04 1.08
N VAL A 119 -6.78 -6.25 1.52
CA VAL A 119 -7.93 -6.45 2.41
C VAL A 119 -7.69 -5.74 3.75
N PHE A 120 -6.52 -5.91 4.34
CA PHE A 120 -6.17 -5.20 5.57
C PHE A 120 -6.17 -3.69 5.39
N LEU A 121 -5.63 -3.18 4.29
CA LEU A 121 -5.67 -1.76 3.98
C LEU A 121 -7.11 -1.24 3.93
N TYR A 122 -8.00 -1.93 3.21
CA TYR A 122 -9.42 -1.57 3.15
C TYR A 122 -10.09 -1.58 4.54
N LEU A 123 -9.83 -2.62 5.35
CA LEU A 123 -10.37 -2.72 6.71
C LEU A 123 -9.89 -1.58 7.61
N VAL A 124 -8.59 -1.28 7.58
CA VAL A 124 -8.00 -0.20 8.39
C VAL A 124 -8.50 1.17 7.90
N LEU A 125 -8.74 1.36 6.61
CA LEU A 125 -9.35 2.60 6.11
C LEU A 125 -10.83 2.73 6.52
N ASN A 126 -11.54 1.61 6.64
CA ASN A 126 -12.95 1.61 7.05
C ASN A 126 -13.13 1.53 8.58
N ILE A 127 -12.03 1.46 9.34
CA ILE A 127 -12.07 1.41 10.81
C ILE A 127 -12.41 2.79 11.36
N GLY A 128 -13.36 2.81 12.31
CA GLY A 128 -13.91 4.03 12.89
C GLY A 128 -15.39 4.21 12.56
N ARG A 129 -16.17 4.68 13.54
CA ARG A 129 -17.61 4.94 13.37
C ARG A 129 -17.83 6.27 12.67
N ASP A 130 -17.22 7.33 13.21
CA ASP A 130 -17.36 8.71 12.74
C ASP A 130 -16.11 9.25 12.02
N ASN A 131 -14.94 8.61 12.23
CA ASN A 131 -13.64 9.03 11.68
C ASN A 131 -13.08 8.04 10.65
N LYS A 132 -13.94 7.54 9.75
CA LYS A 132 -13.52 6.60 8.70
C LYS A 132 -12.49 7.27 7.79
N GLY A 133 -11.40 6.58 7.48
CA GLY A 133 -10.36 7.08 6.58
C GLY A 133 -10.79 7.01 5.11
N TRP A 134 -11.59 6.01 4.73
CA TRP A 134 -12.08 5.83 3.36
C TRP A 134 -12.83 7.04 2.77
N PRO A 135 -13.87 7.61 3.41
CA PRO A 135 -14.58 8.78 2.88
C PRO A 135 -13.76 10.08 2.94
N GLN A 136 -12.60 10.08 3.61
CA GLN A 136 -11.71 11.24 3.67
C GLN A 136 -10.67 11.25 2.54
N LEU A 137 -10.59 10.16 1.76
CA LEU A 137 -9.77 10.07 0.56
C LEU A 137 -10.36 10.94 -0.56
N GLU A 138 -9.53 11.80 -1.13
CA GLU A 138 -9.82 12.66 -2.28
C GLU A 138 -9.31 12.04 -3.59
#